data_AF-A0A1Q4FCP3-F1
#
_entry.id   AF-A0A1Q4FCP3-F1
#
_cell.length_a   1.000
_cell.length_b   1.000
_cell.length_c   1.000
_cell.angle_alpha   90.00
_cell.angle_beta   90.00
_cell.angle_gamma   90.00
#
_symmetry.space_group_name_H-M   'P 1'
#
loop_
_entity.id
_entity.type
_entity.pdbx_description
1 polymer ?
#
loop_
_entity_poly.entity_id
_entity_poly.type
_entity_poly.pdbx_seq_one_letter_code
_entity_poly.pdbx_strand_id
1 'polypeptide(L)'
;MRYGKNILILAVLTGIGLFFYIRKVNSDRASGISVLIRQPERGDIYKIKYTNASGSRSVRYFKVAKVDENNIAFFRGKLSGWNASDVFLDDYENDRMVHFSPDDLELMQKGKFSNGEMKNATLIEIERRNARLPENSL
;
A
#
# COMPACT_ATOMS: atom_id res chain seq x y z
N MET A 1 47.51 2.62 0.55
CA MET A 1 46.21 3.13 0.04
C MET A 1 45.24 2.02 -0.41
N ARG A 2 45.18 0.87 0.28
CA ARG A 2 44.31 -0.27 -0.12
C ARG A 2 42.91 -0.20 0.51
N TYR A 3 42.82 0.31 1.75
CA TYR A 3 41.57 0.40 2.50
C TYR A 3 40.54 1.35 1.86
N GLY A 4 40.96 2.51 1.34
CA GLY A 4 40.04 3.45 0.67
C GLY A 4 39.39 2.88 -0.60
N LYS A 5 40.15 2.12 -1.41
CA LYS A 5 39.59 1.43 -2.60
C LYS A 5 38.61 0.33 -2.22
N ASN A 6 38.90 -0.46 -1.17
CA ASN A 6 38.01 -1.53 -0.73
C ASN A 6 36.70 -0.99 -0.12
N ILE A 7 36.77 0.12 0.65
CA ILE A 7 35.58 0.79 1.19
C ILE A 7 34.72 1.38 0.07
N LEU A 8 35.34 1.98 -0.94
CA LEU A 8 34.64 2.53 -2.10
C LEU A 8 33.91 1.41 -2.88
N ILE A 9 34.57 0.29 -3.14
CA ILE A 9 33.98 -0.87 -3.83
C ILE A 9 32.80 -1.42 -3.02
N LEU A 10 32.95 -1.57 -1.71
CA LEU A 10 31.87 -2.04 -0.84
C LEU A 10 30.67 -1.07 -0.86
N ALA A 11 30.91 0.24 -0.76
CA ALA A 11 29.85 1.24 -0.81
C ALA A 11 29.08 1.20 -2.14
N VAL A 12 29.80 1.05 -3.27
CA VAL A 12 29.19 0.91 -4.60
C VAL A 12 28.34 -0.36 -4.68
N LEU A 13 28.86 -1.51 -4.22
CA LEU A 13 28.12 -2.77 -4.22
C LEU A 13 26.88 -2.70 -3.33
N THR A 14 26.96 -2.09 -2.15
CA THR A 14 25.81 -1.86 -1.27
C THR A 14 24.78 -0.96 -1.92
N GLY A 15 25.21 0.12 -2.59
CA GLY A 15 24.31 1.02 -3.32
C GLY A 15 23.58 0.31 -4.46
N ILE A 16 24.28 -0.50 -5.25
CA ILE A 16 23.71 -1.31 -6.33
C ILE A 16 22.72 -2.33 -5.75
N GLY A 17 23.10 -3.05 -4.69
CA GLY A 17 22.23 -4.01 -4.02
C GLY A 17 20.95 -3.38 -3.50
N LEU A 18 21.05 -2.21 -2.85
CA LEU A 18 19.90 -1.47 -2.35
C LEU A 18 18.99 -0.99 -3.49
N PHE A 19 19.55 -0.52 -4.60
CA PHE A 19 18.78 -0.10 -5.77
C PHE A 19 17.94 -1.24 -6.34
N PHE A 20 18.54 -2.41 -6.56
CA PHE A 20 17.82 -3.57 -7.07
C PHE A 20 16.80 -4.10 -6.07
N TYR A 21 17.11 -4.07 -4.78
CA TYR A 21 16.17 -4.44 -3.72
C TYR A 21 14.92 -3.54 -3.74
N ILE A 22 15.09 -2.21 -3.74
CA ILE A 22 13.97 -1.26 -3.80
C ILE A 22 13.16 -1.46 -5.09
N ARG A 23 13.83 -1.64 -6.23
CA ARG A 23 13.17 -1.90 -7.51
C ARG A 23 12.32 -3.18 -7.46
N LYS A 24 12.86 -4.25 -6.89
CA LYS A 24 12.16 -5.54 -6.74
C LYS A 24 10.93 -5.37 -5.85
N VAL A 25 11.09 -4.78 -4.66
CA VAL A 25 9.97 -4.54 -3.73
C VAL A 25 8.85 -3.72 -4.38
N ASN A 26 9.19 -2.67 -5.14
CA ASN A 26 8.19 -1.88 -5.85
C ASN A 26 7.47 -2.67 -6.96
N SER A 27 8.19 -3.55 -7.66
CA SER A 27 7.62 -4.44 -8.67
C SER A 27 6.66 -5.45 -8.03
N ASP A 28 7.06 -6.08 -6.94
CA ASP A 28 6.26 -7.08 -6.21
C ASP A 28 4.97 -6.44 -5.68
N ARG A 29 5.07 -5.21 -5.14
CA ARG A 29 3.89 -4.42 -4.71
C ARG A 29 2.96 -4.08 -5.86
N ALA A 30 3.49 -3.60 -6.99
CA ALA A 30 2.67 -3.26 -8.15
C ALA A 30 1.91 -4.50 -8.68
N SER A 31 2.59 -5.64 -8.74
CA SER A 31 1.98 -6.92 -9.13
C SER A 31 0.93 -7.39 -8.12
N GLY A 32 1.23 -7.27 -6.82
CA GLY A 32 0.28 -7.61 -5.76
C GLY A 32 -1.00 -6.78 -5.86
N ILE A 33 -0.87 -5.47 -6.08
CA ILE A 33 -2.02 -4.59 -6.28
C ILE A 33 -2.82 -5.01 -7.51
N SER A 34 -2.18 -5.24 -8.67
CA SER A 34 -2.90 -5.54 -9.90
C SER A 34 -3.71 -6.84 -9.84
N VAL A 35 -3.24 -7.81 -9.05
CA VAL A 35 -3.93 -9.09 -8.85
C VAL A 35 -5.03 -8.94 -7.79
N LEU A 36 -4.67 -8.42 -6.61
CA LEU A 36 -5.56 -8.45 -5.44
C LEU A 36 -6.68 -7.40 -5.52
N ILE A 37 -6.48 -6.28 -6.24
CA ILE A 37 -7.51 -5.23 -6.36
C ILE A 37 -8.79 -5.73 -7.05
N ARG A 38 -8.68 -6.74 -7.93
CA ARG A 38 -9.80 -7.31 -8.68
C ARG A 38 -10.56 -8.39 -7.91
N GLN A 39 -9.98 -8.85 -6.80
CA GLN A 39 -10.51 -9.95 -5.99
C GLN A 39 -10.39 -9.60 -4.51
N PRO A 40 -11.02 -8.50 -4.05
CA PRO A 40 -10.94 -8.09 -2.65
C PRO A 40 -11.51 -9.20 -1.76
N GLU A 41 -10.81 -9.51 -0.67
CA GLU A 41 -11.28 -10.47 0.33
C GLU A 41 -11.37 -9.81 1.70
N ARG A 42 -12.30 -10.30 2.51
CA ARG A 42 -12.45 -9.85 3.90
C ARG A 42 -11.14 -10.08 4.65
N GLY A 43 -10.62 -9.03 5.25
CA GLY A 43 -9.36 -9.05 6.00
C GLY A 43 -8.15 -8.57 5.22
N ASP A 44 -8.24 -8.35 3.90
CA ASP A 44 -7.18 -7.70 3.12
C ASP A 44 -6.90 -6.29 3.66
N ILE A 45 -5.62 -5.89 3.63
CA ILE A 45 -5.17 -4.59 4.14
C ILE A 45 -4.67 -3.74 2.98
N TYR A 46 -5.34 -2.63 2.74
CA TYR A 46 -5.02 -1.66 1.71
C TYR A 46 -4.26 -0.50 2.35
N LYS A 47 -3.05 -0.24 1.86
CA LYS A 47 -2.24 0.90 2.30
C LYS A 47 -2.36 2.03 1.28
N ILE A 48 -2.87 3.17 1.72
CA ILE A 48 -3.18 4.29 0.83
C ILE A 48 -2.41 5.53 1.27
N LYS A 49 -1.69 6.14 0.32
CA LYS A 49 -1.01 7.44 0.46
C LYS A 49 -1.87 8.55 -0.08
N TYR A 50 -1.98 9.67 0.63
CA TYR A 50 -2.74 10.83 0.16
C TYR A 50 -2.30 12.11 0.85
N THR A 51 -2.69 13.24 0.27
CA THR A 51 -2.63 14.54 0.95
C THR A 51 -3.96 14.77 1.67
N ASN A 52 -3.94 14.97 2.98
CA ASN A 52 -5.15 15.17 3.76
C ASN A 52 -5.74 16.60 3.58
N ALA A 53 -6.88 16.87 4.22
CA ALA A 53 -7.53 18.18 4.19
C ALA A 53 -6.63 19.34 4.66
N SER A 54 -5.70 19.09 5.60
CA SER A 54 -4.73 20.10 6.09
C SER A 54 -3.51 20.28 5.18
N GLY A 55 -3.46 19.61 4.02
CA GLY A 55 -2.32 19.68 3.10
C GLY A 55 -1.15 18.78 3.50
N SER A 56 -1.30 17.96 4.55
CA SER A 56 -0.26 17.07 5.06
C SER A 56 -0.24 15.73 4.34
N ARG A 57 0.97 15.27 4.03
CA ARG A 57 1.27 13.99 3.41
C ARG A 57 1.08 12.84 4.40
N SER A 58 0.09 11.99 4.13
CA SER A 58 -0.35 10.96 5.06
C SER A 58 -0.40 9.57 4.41
N VAL A 59 -0.26 8.55 5.23
CA VAL A 59 -0.53 7.14 4.92
C VAL A 59 -1.59 6.64 5.89
N ARG A 60 -2.53 5.84 5.39
CA ARG A 60 -3.47 5.11 6.24
C ARG A 60 -3.67 3.69 5.73
N TYR A 61 -3.86 2.77 6.66
CA TYR A 61 -4.24 1.39 6.40
C TYR A 61 -5.75 1.24 6.45
N PHE A 62 -6.30 0.45 5.54
CA PHE A 62 -7.72 0.18 5.45
C PHE A 62 -7.91 -1.33 5.37
N LYS A 63 -8.58 -1.91 6.37
CA LYS A 63 -8.82 -3.36 6.39
C LYS A 63 -10.21 -3.66 5.83
N VAL A 64 -10.31 -4.54 4.83
CA VAL A 64 -11.59 -4.93 4.24
C VAL A 64 -12.45 -5.58 5.31
N ALA A 65 -13.57 -4.93 5.62
CA ALA A 65 -14.58 -5.39 6.56
C ALA A 65 -15.58 -6.32 5.87
N LYS A 66 -16.04 -5.91 4.68
CA LYS A 66 -17.06 -6.59 3.88
C LYS A 66 -16.88 -6.25 2.40
N VAL A 67 -17.20 -7.20 1.53
CA VAL A 67 -17.23 -7.05 0.08
C VAL A 67 -18.67 -7.27 -0.38
N ASP A 68 -19.26 -6.27 -1.01
CA ASP A 68 -20.58 -6.31 -1.63
C ASP A 68 -20.42 -6.11 -3.15
N GLU A 69 -21.47 -6.41 -3.93
CA GLU A 69 -21.41 -6.39 -5.41
C GLU A 69 -20.98 -5.03 -5.99
N ASN A 70 -21.34 -3.92 -5.32
CA ASN A 70 -21.09 -2.56 -5.81
C ASN A 70 -20.11 -1.75 -4.96
N ASN A 71 -19.73 -2.24 -3.78
CA ASN A 71 -18.93 -1.48 -2.82
C ASN A 71 -18.09 -2.39 -1.94
N ILE A 72 -16.93 -1.89 -1.53
CA ILE A 72 -16.07 -2.55 -0.56
C ILE A 72 -16.03 -1.67 0.69
N ALA A 73 -16.39 -2.27 1.82
CA ALA A 73 -16.41 -1.61 3.11
C ALA A 73 -15.09 -1.87 3.85
N PHE A 74 -14.54 -0.83 4.47
CA PHE A 74 -13.25 -0.87 5.14
C PHE A 74 -13.34 -0.35 6.57
N PHE A 75 -12.64 -1.01 7.49
CA PHE A 75 -12.26 -0.43 8.78
C PHE A 75 -11.04 0.47 8.58
N ARG A 76 -11.09 1.67 9.15
CA ARG A 76 -9.99 2.63 9.08
C ARG A 76 -8.95 2.32 10.14
N GLY A 77 -7.69 2.26 9.74
CA GLY A 77 -6.56 2.25 10.66
C GLY A 77 -6.16 3.66 11.09
N LYS A 78 -5.23 3.75 12.03
CA LYS A 78 -4.68 5.03 12.47
C LYS A 78 -3.98 5.77 11.33
N LEU A 79 -4.16 7.10 11.30
CA LEU A 79 -3.46 7.98 10.37
C LEU A 79 -1.98 8.04 10.74
N SER A 80 -1.10 7.94 9.74
CA SER A 80 0.33 8.05 9.96
C SER A 80 0.99 8.99 8.96
N GLY A 81 2.16 9.52 9.33
CA GLY A 81 2.99 10.29 8.41
C GLY A 81 3.50 9.41 7.28
N TRP A 82 3.77 10.01 6.11
CA TRP A 82 4.17 9.27 4.89
C TRP A 82 5.35 8.30 5.07
N ASN A 83 6.27 8.59 6.00
CA ASN A 83 7.49 7.81 6.26
C ASN A 83 7.44 7.00 7.57
N ALA A 84 6.28 6.92 8.23
CA ALA A 84 6.17 6.13 9.44
C ALA A 84 6.25 4.63 9.11
N SER A 85 6.97 3.90 9.96
CA SER A 85 7.09 2.44 9.90
C SER A 85 5.70 1.78 10.01
N ASP A 86 5.56 0.58 9.43
CA ASP A 86 4.32 -0.21 9.28
C ASP A 86 3.72 -0.72 10.61
N VAL A 87 4.06 -0.06 11.72
CA VAL A 87 3.69 -0.38 13.11
C VAL A 87 2.18 -0.32 13.39
N PHE A 88 1.38 0.24 12.47
CA PHE A 88 -0.07 0.44 12.65
C PHE A 88 -0.95 -0.60 11.95
N LEU A 89 -0.39 -1.73 11.51
CA LEU A 89 -1.12 -2.79 10.81
C LEU A 89 -2.15 -3.56 11.67
N ASP A 90 -2.23 -3.33 12.98
CA ASP A 90 -3.11 -4.07 13.89
C ASP A 90 -4.14 -3.20 14.64
N ASP A 91 -4.16 -1.88 14.42
CA ASP A 91 -5.03 -0.95 15.16
C ASP A 91 -6.06 -0.28 14.23
N TYR A 92 -7.29 -0.81 14.25
CA TYR A 92 -8.40 -0.42 13.40
C TYR A 92 -9.64 0.01 14.20
N GLU A 93 -10.29 1.08 13.73
CA GLU A 93 -11.59 1.55 14.19
C GLU A 93 -12.69 0.59 13.71
N ASN A 94 -12.95 -0.46 14.50
CA ASN A 94 -13.94 -1.50 14.16
C ASN A 94 -15.41 -1.04 14.31
N ASP A 95 -15.63 0.15 14.86
CA ASP A 95 -16.94 0.77 15.07
C ASP A 95 -17.42 1.59 13.86
N ARG A 96 -16.52 1.93 12.92
CA ARG A 96 -16.83 2.78 11.76
C ARG A 96 -16.30 2.17 10.47
N MET A 97 -17.20 2.08 9.48
CA MET A 97 -16.85 1.62 8.14
C MET A 97 -16.87 2.78 7.15
N VAL A 98 -15.97 2.69 6.16
CA VAL A 98 -15.98 3.57 4.99
C VAL A 98 -16.03 2.75 3.73
N HIS A 99 -16.75 3.27 2.76
CA HIS A 99 -17.06 2.56 1.52
C HIS A 99 -16.31 3.19 0.36
N PHE A 100 -15.76 2.34 -0.48
CA PHE A 100 -15.22 2.72 -1.78
C PHE A 100 -15.86 1.81 -2.84
N SER A 101 -16.23 2.41 -3.96
CA SER A 101 -16.62 1.64 -5.14
C SER A 101 -15.39 0.98 -5.78
N PRO A 102 -15.56 -0.07 -6.59
CA PRO A 102 -14.46 -0.61 -7.39
C PRO A 102 -13.76 0.46 -8.25
N ASP A 103 -14.53 1.39 -8.83
CA ASP A 103 -13.99 2.49 -9.64
C ASP A 103 -13.11 3.43 -8.81
N ASP A 104 -13.49 3.72 -7.55
CA ASP A 104 -12.66 4.52 -6.64
C ASP A 104 -11.32 3.84 -6.40
N LEU A 105 -11.30 2.51 -6.20
CA LEU A 105 -10.07 1.76 -6.01
C LEU A 105 -9.19 1.78 -7.26
N GLU A 106 -9.77 1.69 -8.47
CA GLU A 106 -9.01 1.87 -9.71
C GLU A 106 -8.42 3.28 -9.85
N LEU A 107 -9.19 4.31 -9.47
CA LEU A 107 -8.69 5.69 -9.46
C LEU A 107 -7.56 5.85 -8.43
N MET A 108 -7.64 5.18 -7.28
CA MET A 108 -6.56 5.14 -6.30
C MET A 108 -5.33 4.39 -6.82
N GLN A 109 -5.48 3.29 -7.57
CA GLN A 109 -4.36 2.63 -8.21
C GLN A 109 -3.62 3.57 -9.18
N LYS A 110 -4.36 4.45 -9.86
CA LYS A 110 -3.83 5.43 -10.81
C LYS A 110 -3.35 6.73 -10.13
N GLY A 111 -3.50 6.87 -8.81
CA GLY A 111 -3.16 8.09 -8.07
C GLY A 111 -4.07 9.29 -8.36
N LYS A 112 -5.25 9.07 -8.94
CA LYS A 112 -6.18 10.11 -9.42
C LYS A 112 -7.38 10.33 -8.51
N PHE A 113 -7.60 9.45 -7.53
CA PHE A 113 -8.73 9.59 -6.62
C PHE A 113 -8.56 10.82 -5.72
N SER A 114 -9.62 11.63 -5.61
CA SER A 114 -9.69 12.74 -4.66
C SER A 114 -11.11 12.90 -4.13
N ASN A 115 -11.25 13.15 -2.82
CA ASN A 115 -12.50 13.49 -2.16
C ASN A 115 -12.26 14.57 -1.08
N GLY A 116 -13.27 14.84 -0.25
CA GLY A 116 -13.17 15.87 0.81
C GLY A 116 -12.08 15.62 1.85
N GLU A 117 -11.66 14.37 2.06
CA GLU A 117 -10.64 14.00 3.04
C GLU A 117 -9.26 13.74 2.42
N MET A 118 -9.25 13.12 1.24
CA MET A 118 -8.07 12.55 0.60
C MET A 118 -7.88 13.20 -0.77
N LYS A 119 -6.74 13.84 -1.00
CA LYS A 119 -6.35 14.38 -2.31
C LYS A 119 -5.22 13.56 -2.91
N ASN A 120 -5.33 13.26 -4.21
CA ASN A 120 -4.35 12.47 -4.97
C ASN A 120 -4.04 11.13 -4.30
N ALA A 121 -5.07 10.43 -3.85
CA ALA A 121 -4.92 9.18 -3.14
C ALA A 121 -4.33 8.11 -4.07
N THR A 122 -3.31 7.43 -3.58
CA THR A 122 -2.57 6.38 -4.29
C THR A 122 -2.56 5.11 -3.45
N LEU A 123 -3.07 4.02 -4.03
CA LEU A 123 -2.94 2.68 -3.44
C LEU A 123 -1.51 2.19 -3.65
N ILE A 124 -0.82 1.86 -2.56
CA ILE A 124 0.61 1.52 -2.60
C ILE A 124 0.95 0.09 -2.22
N GLU A 125 0.04 -0.60 -1.55
CA GLU A 125 0.23 -1.98 -1.11
C GLU A 125 -1.13 -2.59 -0.79
N ILE A 126 -1.32 -3.85 -1.14
CA ILE A 126 -2.41 -4.69 -0.64
C ILE A 126 -1.75 -5.90 0.01
N GLU A 127 -2.02 -6.11 1.29
CA GLU A 127 -1.53 -7.27 2.04
C GLU A 127 -2.68 -8.23 2.33
N ARG A 128 -2.49 -9.49 1.93
CA ARG A 128 -3.37 -10.60 2.31
C ARG A 128 -2.63 -11.53 3.25
N ARG A 129 -2.99 -11.51 4.55
CA ARG A 129 -2.30 -12.32 5.59
C ARG A 129 -2.39 -13.82 5.34
N ASN A 130 -3.42 -14.29 4.62
CA ASN A 130 -3.53 -15.66 4.16
C ASN A 130 -3.05 -15.74 2.70
N ALA A 131 -1.74 -15.80 2.49
CA ALA A 131 -1.09 -15.78 1.17
C ALA A 131 -1.34 -17.05 0.32
N ARG A 132 -2.60 -17.46 0.12
CA ARG A 132 -2.97 -18.22 -1.07
C ARG A 132 -3.25 -17.19 -2.16
N LEU A 133 -2.25 -16.96 -3.00
CA LEU A 133 -2.53 -16.37 -4.31
C LEU A 133 -3.59 -17.25 -4.98
N PRO A 134 -4.60 -16.67 -5.66
CA PRO A 134 -5.62 -17.47 -6.32
C PRO A 134 -4.96 -18.49 -7.24
N GLU A 135 -5.35 -19.77 -7.12
CA GLU A 135 -5.00 -20.80 -8.09
C GLU A 135 -5.69 -20.44 -9.40
N ASN A 136 -5.09 -19.57 -10.20
CA ASN A 136 -5.28 -19.41 -11.65
C ASN A 136 -4.34 -18.30 -12.13
N SER A 137 -3.08 -18.68 -12.33
CA SER A 137 -2.09 -17.96 -13.14
C SER A 137 -1.25 -19.01 -13.85
N LEU A 138 -1.82 -19.58 -14.91
CA LEU A 138 -1.13 -20.34 -15.96
C LEU A 138 -1.34 -19.62 -17.28
#